data_AF-A0A359B100-F1
#
_entry.id   AF-A0A359B100-F1
#
_cell.length_a   1.000
_cell.length_b   1.000
_cell.length_c   1.000
_cell.angle_alpha   90.00
_cell.angle_beta   90.00
_cell.angle_gamma   90.00
#
_symmetry.space_group_name_H-M   'P 1'
#
loop_
_entity.id
_entity.type
_entity.pdbx_description
1 polymer ?
#
loop_
_entity_poly.entity_id
_entity_poly.type
_entity_poly.pdbx_seq_one_letter_code
_entity_poly.pdbx_strand_id
1 'polypeptide(L)' 'MDTPPVEIRRSLLPFSWLYGAGVRFRNFLFDHHILKQEKFPVPIICVGNITVGGTGKTPHIEYLIELLSSR' A
#
# COMPACT_ATOMS: atom_id res chain seq x y z
N MET A 1 -17.73 -14.28 16.96
CA MET A 1 -16.33 -13.86 16.68
C MET A 1 -16.20 -12.47 17.24
N ASP A 2 -15.71 -12.36 18.47
CA ASP A 2 -15.53 -11.09 19.15
C ASP A 2 -14.32 -10.39 18.53
N THR A 3 -14.57 -9.40 17.67
CA THR A 3 -13.50 -8.56 17.14
C THR A 3 -12.82 -7.87 18.30
N PRO A 4 -11.49 -8.00 18.47
CA PRO A 4 -10.80 -7.27 19.54
C PRO A 4 -11.07 -5.78 19.36
N PRO A 5 -11.36 -5.03 20.44
CA PRO A 5 -11.56 -3.60 20.35
C PRO A 5 -10.29 -2.97 19.77
N VAL A 6 -10.42 -2.25 18.65
CA VAL A 6 -9.31 -1.51 18.06
C VAL A 6 -8.97 -0.38 19.01
N GLU A 7 -7.96 -0.59 19.85
CA GLU A 7 -7.48 0.42 20.80
C GLU A 7 -6.75 1.54 20.05
N ILE A 8 -7.46 2.63 19.75
CA ILE A 8 -6.85 3.83 19.20
C ILE A 8 -6.09 4.56 20.31
N ARG A 9 -4.76 4.42 20.30
CA ARG A 9 -3.87 5.18 21.18
C ARG A 9 -3.94 6.66 20.82
N ARG A 10 -4.77 7.42 21.55
CA ARG A 10 -5.04 8.85 21.31
C ARG A 10 -3.76 9.72 21.30
N SER A 11 -2.74 9.32 22.06
CA SER A 11 -1.43 9.99 22.07
C SER A 11 -0.69 9.94 20.73
N LEU A 12 -0.97 8.96 19.88
CA LEU A 12 -0.36 8.80 18.55
C LEU A 12 -1.14 9.51 17.44
N LEU A 13 -2.35 10.02 17.73
CA LEU A 13 -3.16 10.75 16.75
C LEU A 13 -2.46 11.96 16.12
N PRO A 14 -1.77 12.86 16.87
CA PRO A 14 -1.08 13.98 16.23
C PRO A 14 0.01 13.52 15.25
N PHE A 15 0.73 12.44 15.59
CA PHE A 15 1.72 11.84 14.68
C PHE A 15 1.07 11.19 13.46
N SER A 16 -0.09 10.55 13.62
CA SER A 16 -0.87 9.97 12.52
C SER A 16 -1.35 11.05 11.53
N TRP A 17 -1.80 12.20 12.04
CA TRP A 17 -2.19 13.34 11.20
C TRP A 17 -1.01 13.90 10.40
N LEU A 18 0.15 14.07 11.05
CA LEU A 18 1.37 14.54 10.39
C LEU A 18 1.81 13.56 9.29
N TYR A 19 1.82 12.27 9.59
CA TYR A 19 2.13 11.21 8.62
C TYR A 19 1.13 11.24 7.45
N GLY A 20 -0.17 11.33 7.73
CA GLY A 20 -1.22 11.39 6.70
C GLY A 20 -1.10 12.62 5.80
N ALA A 21 -0.77 13.78 6.36
CA ALA A 21 -0.52 15.00 5.60
C ALA A 21 0.70 14.84 4.67
N GLY A 22 1.80 14.26 5.17
CA GLY A 22 2.99 13.99 4.37
C GLY A 22 2.74 13.00 3.23
N VAL A 23 2.01 11.91 3.49
CA VAL A 23 1.61 10.93 2.45
C VAL A 23 0.71 11.58 1.41
N ARG A 24 -0.27 12.39 1.83
CA ARG A 24 -1.15 13.11 0.90
C ARG A 24 -0.37 14.07 0.01
N PHE A 25 0.56 14.82 0.58
CA PHE A 25 1.42 15.72 -0.18
C PHE A 25 2.28 14.96 -1.19
N ARG A 26 2.91 13.85 -0.78
CA ARG A 26 3.67 12.97 -1.68
C ARG A 26 2.80 12.49 -2.84
N ASN A 27 1.60 11.98 -2.57
CA ASN A 27 0.69 11.49 -3.60
C ASN A 27 0.27 12.59 -4.55
N PHE A 28 -0.06 13.78 -4.03
CA PHE A 28 -0.35 14.97 -4.84
C PHE A 28 0.78 15.29 -5.82
N LEU A 29 2.05 15.22 -5.39
CA LEU A 29 3.18 15.46 -6.28
C LEU A 29 3.32 14.37 -7.37
N PHE A 30 2.97 13.13 -7.09
CA PHE A 30 2.92 12.06 -8.10
C PHE A 30 1.76 12.27 -9.07
N ASP A 31 0.56 12.59 -8.58
CA ASP A 31 -0.63 12.83 -9.40
C ASP A 31 -0.42 14.01 -10.36
N HIS A 32 0.27 15.06 -9.90
CA HIS A 32 0.65 16.22 -10.70
C HIS A 32 1.90 16.00 -11.57
N HIS A 33 2.45 14.78 -11.62
CA HIS A 33 3.64 14.43 -12.41
C HIS A 33 4.88 15.28 -12.08
N ILE A 34 4.93 15.85 -10.88
CA ILE A 34 6.07 16.64 -10.39
C ILE A 34 7.21 15.71 -9.97
N LEU A 35 6.87 14.57 -9.35
CA LEU A 35 7.84 13.52 -9.06
C LEU A 35 8.06 12.64 -10.29
N LYS A 36 9.32 12.21 -10.47
CA LYS A 36 9.74 11.38 -11.60
C LYS A 36 8.99 10.04 -11.59
N GLN A 37 8.34 9.73 -12.71
CA GLN A 37 7.70 8.45 -12.96
C GLN A 37 8.44 7.75 -14.11
N GLU A 38 8.92 6.54 -13.86
CA GLU A 38 9.56 5.71 -14.89
C GLU A 38 8.50 4.83 -15.56
N LYS A 39 8.52 4.77 -16.88
CA LYS A 39 7.66 3.89 -17.68
C LYS A 39 8.51 2.82 -18.35
N PHE A 40 8.06 1.57 -18.26
CA PHE A 40 8.74 0.44 -18.86
C PHE A 40 7.92 -0.08 -20.05
N PRO A 41 8.58 -0.66 -21.08
CA PRO A 41 7.89 -1.19 -22.26
C PRO A 41 7.19 -2.54 -22.00
N VAL A 42 7.32 -3.10 -20.80
CA VAL A 42 6.70 -4.37 -20.39
C VAL A 42 5.54 -4.13 -19.43
N PRO A 43 4.50 -4.99 -19.42
CA PRO A 43 3.43 -4.89 -18.44
C PRO A 43 3.97 -5.18 -17.03
N ILE A 44 3.68 -4.29 -16.07
CA ILE A 44 4.10 -4.41 -14.67
C ILE A 44 2.86 -4.49 -13.79
N ILE A 45 2.84 -5.47 -12.87
CA ILE A 45 1.78 -5.60 -11.86
C ILE A 45 2.42 -5.34 -10.49
N CYS A 46 1.98 -4.28 -9.81
CA CYS A 46 2.42 -3.97 -8.45
C CYS A 46 1.42 -4.51 -7.42
N VAL A 47 1.85 -5.46 -6.58
CA VAL A 47 1.03 -6.00 -5.49
C VAL A 47 1.46 -5.38 -4.15
N GLY A 48 0.52 -4.70 -3.48
CA GLY A 48 0.77 -3.99 -2.23
C GLY A 48 -0.38 -4.13 -1.23
N ASN A 49 -0.25 -3.48 -0.07
CA ASN A 49 -1.32 -3.38 0.91
C ASN A 49 -1.30 -2.01 1.61
N ILE A 50 -2.44 -1.59 2.14
CA ILE A 50 -2.63 -0.31 2.84
C ILE A 50 -2.23 -0.40 4.32
N THR A 51 -2.46 -1.56 4.94
CA THR A 51 -2.22 -1.79 6.36
C THR A 51 -0.83 -2.39 6.60
N VAL A 52 -0.19 -1.97 7.69
CA VAL A 52 1.04 -2.57 8.20
C VAL A 52 0.74 -3.94 8.83
N GLY A 53 1.65 -4.90 8.65
CA GLY A 53 1.51 -6.26 9.18
C GLY A 53 1.39 -7.35 8.11
N GLY A 54 1.17 -8.59 8.56
CA GLY A 54 1.06 -9.77 7.71
C GLY A 54 -0.30 -9.85 7.00
N THR A 55 -0.42 -9.20 5.85
CA THR A 55 -1.70 -9.10 5.10
C THR A 55 -1.78 -10.07 3.92
N GLY A 56 -1.14 -11.23 4.04
CA GLY A 56 -1.21 -12.27 3.02
C GLY A 56 -0.64 -11.90 1.65
N LYS A 57 0.21 -10.86 1.54
CA LYS A 57 0.79 -10.46 0.25
C LYS A 57 1.57 -11.60 -0.40
N THR A 58 2.35 -12.36 0.38
CA THR A 58 3.15 -13.49 -0.11
C THR A 58 2.30 -14.60 -0.74
N PRO A 59 1.31 -15.19 -0.04
CA PRO A 59 0.43 -16.19 -0.67
C PRO A 59 -0.41 -15.63 -1.82
N HIS A 60 -0.77 -14.34 -1.77
CA HIS A 60 -1.48 -13.71 -2.88
C HIS A 60 -0.61 -13.54 -4.14
N ILE A 61 0.69 -13.23 -3.97
CA ILE A 61 1.65 -13.18 -5.08
C ILE A 61 1.87 -14.56 -5.67
N GLU A 62 1.98 -15.61 -4.85
CA GLU A 62 2.10 -16.99 -5.32
C GLU A 62 0.91 -17.38 -6.20
N TYR A 63 -0.31 -17.13 -5.72
CA TYR A 63 -1.53 -17.34 -6.52
C TYR A 63 -1.52 -16.54 -7.84
N LEU A 64 -1.09 -15.28 -7.82
CA LEU A 64 -1.03 -14.46 -9.03
C LEU A 64 -0.02 -15.00 -10.04
N ILE A 65 1.13 -15.50 -9.57
CA ILE A 65 2.14 -16.13 -10.42
C ILE A 65 1.57 -17.40 -11.05
N GLU A 66 0.90 -18.26 -10.28
CA GLU A 66 0.25 -19.47 -10.81
C GLU A 66 -0.82 -19.14 -11.86
N LEU A 67 -1.62 -18.10 -11.62
CA LEU A 67 -2.68 -17.68 -12.53
C LEU A 67 -2.15 -17.15 -13.88
N LEU A 68 -1.02 -16.43 -13.84
CA LEU A 68 -0.41 -15.80 -15.01
C LEU A 68 0.63 -16.69 -15.69
N SER A 69 1.13 -17.72 -15.00
CA SER A 69 1.98 -18.74 -15.57
C SER A 69 1.14 -19.57 -16.54
N SER A 70 1.20 -19.22 -17.82
CA SER A 70 0.69 -20.07 -18.89
C SER A 70 1.42 -21.40 -18.80
N ARG A 71 0.68 -22.49 -18.55
CA ARG A 71 1.23 -23.83 -18.73
C ARG A 71 1.71 -24.04 -20.16
#